data_AF-A0A9E5HUD7-F1
#
_entry.id   AF-A0A9E5HUD7-F1
#
_cell.length_a   1.000
_cell.length_b   1.000
_cell.length_c   1.000
_cell.angle_alpha   90.00
_cell.angle_beta   90.00
_cell.angle_gamma   90.00
#
_symmetry.space_group_name_H-M   'P 1'
#
loop_
_entity.id
_entity.type
_entity.pdbx_description
1 polymer ?
#
loop_
_entity_poly.entity_id
_entity_poly.type
_entity_poly.pdbx_seq_one_letter_code
_entity_poly.pdbx_strand_id
1 'polypeptide(L)' 'MKDYRDVLIAPVVSEKSYGLLDQNKYTFLVAPDANKTEIKIAVEKVFKVEVLKVNTINRE' A
#
# COMPACT_ATOMS: atom_id res chain seq x y z
N MET A 1 -2.08 2.68 -19.51
CA MET A 1 -1.38 2.97 -18.24
C MET A 1 -2.46 3.11 -17.19
N LYS A 2 -2.51 2.22 -16.19
CA LYS A 2 -3.53 2.24 -15.14
C LYS A 2 -3.34 3.50 -14.29
N ASP A 3 -4.42 4.18 -13.90
CA ASP A 3 -4.30 5.36 -13.03
C ASP A 3 -3.81 4.88 -11.65
N TYR A 4 -2.83 5.58 -11.08
CA TYR A 4 -2.30 5.27 -9.74
C TYR A 4 -3.38 5.41 -8.66
N ARG A 5 -4.46 6.16 -8.93
CA ARG A 5 -5.62 6.31 -8.06
C ARG A 5 -6.43 5.01 -7.95
N ASP A 6 -6.36 4.13 -8.94
CA ASP A 6 -7.08 2.85 -8.93
C ASP A 6 -6.32 1.75 -8.18
N VAL A 7 -5.05 2.01 -7.80
CA VAL A 7 -4.18 1.02 -7.15
C VAL A 7 -4.48 0.90 -5.65
N LEU A 8 -4.72 2.01 -4.96
CA LEU A 8 -4.96 2.05 -3.52
C LEU A 8 -6.46 2.13 -3.24
N ILE A 9 -7.05 1.07 -2.67
CA ILE A 9 -8.49 0.99 -2.43
C ILE A 9 -8.86 1.59 -1.06
N ALA A 10 -8.20 1.12 0.01
CA ALA A 10 -8.50 1.56 1.38
C ALA A 10 -7.34 1.25 2.35
N PRO A 11 -7.15 2.02 3.43
CA PRO A 11 -6.23 1.62 4.51
C PRO A 11 -6.80 0.41 5.28
N VAL A 12 -5.91 -0.45 5.78
CA VAL A 12 -6.30 -1.56 6.66
C VAL A 12 -6.11 -1.17 8.11
N VAL A 13 -7.21 -1.14 8.87
CA VAL A 13 -7.23 -0.78 10.30
C VAL A 13 -7.47 -2.03 11.14
N SER A 14 -6.49 -2.39 11.97
CA SER A 14 -6.48 -3.55 12.86
C SER A 14 -5.40 -3.36 13.92
N GLU A 15 -5.47 -4.07 15.04
CA GLU A 15 -4.42 -4.02 16.08
C GLU A 15 -3.03 -4.31 15.50
N LYS A 16 -2.95 -5.29 14.58
CA LYS A 16 -1.70 -5.63 13.89
C LYS A 16 -1.18 -4.49 13.00
N SER A 17 -2.05 -3.82 12.25
CA SER A 17 -1.62 -2.72 11.39
C SER A 17 -1.23 -1.48 12.19
N TYR A 18 -1.89 -1.22 13.33
CA TYR A 18 -1.47 -0.20 14.29
C TYR A 18 -0.08 -0.49 14.87
N GLY A 19 0.18 -1.72 15.30
CA GLY A 19 1.50 -2.11 15.84
C GLY A 19 2.67 -2.00 14.83
N LEU A 20 2.37 -1.89 13.53
CA LEU A 20 3.36 -1.68 12.48
C LEU A 20 3.67 -0.20 12.21
N LEU A 21 2.81 0.72 12.66
CA LEU A 21 3.01 2.17 12.45
C LEU A 21 4.27 2.68 13.14
N ASP A 22 4.59 2.18 14.33
CA ASP A 22 5.82 2.52 15.08
C ASP A 22 7.10 2.16 14.29
N GLN A 23 6.99 1.27 13.30
CA GLN A 23 8.06 0.87 12.40
C GLN A 23 7.95 1.51 11.01
N ASN A 24 7.14 2.57 10.86
CA ASN A 24 6.84 3.23 9.58
C ASN A 24 6.28 2.29 8.50
N LYS A 25 5.53 1.26 8.89
CA LYS A 25 4.90 0.31 7.98
C LYS A 25 3.39 0.54 7.93
N TYR A 26 2.91 0.93 6.76
CA TYR A 26 1.51 1.21 6.49
C TYR A 26 0.89 0.09 5.66
N THR A 27 -0.35 -0.28 5.96
CA THR A 27 -1.06 -1.40 5.29
C THR A 27 -2.28 -0.88 4.53
N PHE A 28 -2.40 -1.28 3.27
CA PHE A 28 -3.50 -0.90 2.38
C PHE A 28 -4.11 -2.13 1.70
N LEU A 29 -5.41 -2.10 1.48
CA LEU A 29 -6.09 -2.91 0.47
C LEU A 29 -5.78 -2.27 -0.90
N VAL A 30 -5.32 -3.09 -1.83
CA VAL A 30 -4.91 -2.67 -3.17
C VAL A 30 -5.64 -3.47 -4.23
N ALA A 31 -5.64 -2.98 -5.48
CA ALA A 31 -6.21 -3.73 -6.58
C ALA A 31 -5.52 -5.11 -6.73
N PRO A 32 -6.28 -6.20 -6.93
CA PRO A 32 -5.74 -7.57 -6.89
C PRO A 32 -4.76 -7.88 -8.04
N ASP A 33 -4.83 -7.13 -9.12
CA ASP A 33 -3.93 -7.20 -10.28
C ASP A 33 -2.74 -6.23 -10.18
N ALA A 34 -2.64 -5.41 -9.13
CA ALA A 34 -1.56 -4.45 -8.95
C ALA A 34 -0.26 -5.14 -8.52
N ASN A 35 0.83 -4.83 -9.22
CA ASN A 35 2.15 -5.30 -8.84
C ASN A 35 2.84 -4.38 -7.83
N LYS A 36 3.95 -4.83 -7.23
CA LYS A 36 4.67 -4.07 -6.19
C LYS A 36 5.20 -2.71 -6.66
N THR A 37 5.57 -2.59 -7.95
CA THR A 37 6.07 -1.34 -8.52
C THR A 37 4.95 -0.31 -8.65
N GLU A 38 3.76 -0.74 -9.09
CA GLU A 38 2.58 0.11 -9.17
C GLU A 38 2.14 0.60 -7.79
N ILE A 39 2.12 -0.31 -6.80
CA ILE A 39 1.80 0.04 -5.40
C ILE A 39 2.81 1.06 -4.86
N LYS A 40 4.11 0.83 -5.09
CA LYS A 40 5.16 1.77 -4.69
C LYS A 40 4.90 3.17 -5.26
N ILE A 41 4.75 3.27 -6.58
CA ILE A 41 4.54 4.55 -7.27
C ILE A 41 3.25 5.23 -6.78
N ALA A 42 2.17 4.48 -6.58
CA ALA A 42 0.91 5.02 -6.10
C ALA A 42 1.03 5.66 -4.72
N VAL A 43 1.66 4.95 -3.76
CA VAL A 43 1.88 5.48 -2.40
C VAL A 43 2.75 6.74 -2.44
N GLU A 44 3.86 6.71 -3.17
CA GLU A 44 4.76 7.87 -3.28
C GLU A 44 4.06 9.08 -3.90
N LYS A 45 3.23 8.87 -4.93
CA LYS A 45 2.50 9.96 -5.62
C LYS A 45 1.36 10.54 -4.80
N VAL A 46 0.60 9.70 -4.10
CA VAL A 46 -0.55 10.12 -3.29
C VAL A 46 -0.10 10.81 -2.01
N PHE A 47 0.85 10.22 -1.29
CA PHE A 47 1.25 10.69 0.04
C PHE A 47 2.52 11.56 0.04
N LYS A 48 3.19 11.74 -1.10
CA LYS A 48 4.43 12.54 -1.23
C LYS A 48 5.54 12.05 -0.30
N VAL A 49 5.71 10.74 -0.21
CA VAL A 49 6.73 10.05 0.60
C VAL A 49 7.65 9.21 -0.28
N GLU A 50 8.72 8.67 0.30
CA GLU A 50 9.59 7.67 -0.34
C GLU A 50 9.30 6.27 0.24
N VAL A 51 9.13 5.27 -0.63
CA VAL A 51 8.83 3.90 -0.21
C VAL A 51 10.06 3.01 -0.36
N LEU A 52 10.55 2.53 0.78
CA LEU A 52 11.75 1.69 0.85
C LEU A 52 11.48 0.23 0.41
N LYS A 53 10.31 -0.33 0.78
CA LYS A 53 9.97 -1.73 0.49
C LYS A 53 8.47 -1.94 0.44
N VAL A 54 8.02 -2.82 -0.45
CA VAL A 54 6.62 -3.26 -0.56
C VAL A 54 6.52 -4.77 -0.31
N ASN A 55 5.59 -5.16 0.57
CA ASN A 55 5.19 -6.55 0.78
C ASN A 55 3.71 -6.68 0.45
N THR A 56 3.33 -7.79 -0.20
CA THR A 56 1.95 -8.06 -0.64
C THR A 56 1.56 -9.47 -0.23
N ILE A 57 0.29 -9.66 0.08
CA ILE A 57 -0.34 -10.95 0.34
C ILE A 57 -1.77 -10.89 -0.21
N ASN A 58 -2.23 -11.97 -0.84
CA ASN A 58 -3.61 -12.08 -1.26
C ASN A 58 -4.47 -12.46 -0.05
N ARG A 59 -5.59 -11.77 0.11
CA ARG A 59 -6.59 -12.11 1.12
C ARG A 59 -7.40 -13.29 0.59
N GLU A 60 -7.50 -14.37 1.38
CA GLU A 60 -8.44 -15.47 1.14
C GLU A 60 -9.88 -15.02 1.43
#